data_AF-A0A250IJJ7-F1
#
_entry.id   AF-A0A250IJJ7-F1
#
_cell.length_a   1.000
_cell.length_b   1.000
_cell.length_c   1.000
_cell.angle_alpha   90.00
_cell.angle_beta   90.00
_cell.angle_gamma   90.00
#
_symmetry.space_group_name_H-M   'P 1'
#
loop_
_entity.id
_entity.type
_entity.pdbx_description
1 polymer ?
#
loop_
_entity_poly.entity_id
_entity_poly.type
_entity_poly.pdbx_seq_one_letter_code
_entity_poly.pdbx_strand_id
1 'polypeptide(L)'
;MALARPNLNKALRALIRDIAAKMPEFAHVKASRILVVAGEARRASRGTVKPLCFRGGRSTDRSGRRKPIIRLKGKRMLYCITLRPLFFRASTPRGRIQTVMHELFHMSRRFDGTLHAGRRHSVLGKEFSVRFKPLVTRYLRQCPPELLVAFAHSGEIRVLQWLERPGPAYVPGTPKVRKVYTEEQLYLGVSRMVTRPSAARLAKARRKERVEKARVH
;
A
#
# COMPACT_ATOMS: atom_id res chain seq x y z
N MET A 1 18.37 16.33 19.77
CA MET A 1 18.20 14.91 19.38
C MET A 1 17.35 14.83 18.13
N ALA A 2 17.88 14.33 17.01
CA ALA A 2 17.05 14.12 15.81
C ALA A 2 16.00 13.04 16.12
N LEU A 3 14.71 13.42 16.10
CA LEU A 3 13.60 12.47 16.29
C LEU A 3 13.76 11.30 15.33
N ALA A 4 13.84 10.08 15.87
CA ALA A 4 14.04 8.88 15.07
C ALA A 4 12.94 8.74 14.01
N ARG A 5 13.33 8.75 12.73
CA ARG A 5 12.39 8.62 11.60
C ARG A 5 11.62 7.29 11.71
N PRO A 6 10.28 7.31 11.85
CA PRO A 6 9.48 6.10 11.94
C PRO A 6 9.64 5.21 10.70
N ASN A 7 9.64 3.89 10.89
CA ASN A 7 9.69 2.93 9.78
C ASN A 7 8.27 2.57 9.32
N LEU A 8 7.85 3.14 8.18
CA LEU A 8 6.51 2.95 7.64
C LEU A 8 6.22 1.49 7.24
N ASN A 9 7.23 0.73 6.81
CA ASN A 9 7.05 -0.68 6.46
C ASN A 9 6.62 -1.54 7.64
N LYS A 10 7.04 -1.20 8.88
CA LYS A 10 6.57 -1.87 10.09
C LYS A 10 5.07 -1.62 10.31
N ALA A 11 4.64 -0.36 10.22
CA ALA A 11 3.23 0.03 10.35
C ALA A 11 2.35 -0.59 9.25
N LEU A 12 2.81 -0.59 8.00
CA LEU A 12 2.12 -1.25 6.87
C LEU A 12 1.96 -2.75 7.09
N ARG A 13 3.02 -3.44 7.55
CA ARG A 13 2.95 -4.88 7.84
C ARG A 13 1.99 -5.17 8.99
N ALA A 14 1.95 -4.33 10.03
CA ALA A 14 1.00 -4.47 11.12
C ALA A 14 -0.44 -4.26 10.64
N LEU A 15 -0.68 -3.20 9.87
CA LEU A 15 -1.99 -2.91 9.25
C LEU A 15 -2.50 -4.07 8.38
N ILE A 16 -1.66 -4.59 7.47
CA ILE A 16 -2.08 -5.68 6.57
C ILE A 16 -2.42 -6.95 7.37
N ARG A 17 -1.68 -7.25 8.45
CA ARG A 17 -2.00 -8.39 9.33
C ARG A 17 -3.33 -8.19 10.05
N ASP A 18 -3.58 -7.00 10.60
CA ASP A 18 -4.82 -6.69 11.31
C ASP A 18 -6.04 -6.72 10.38
N ILE A 19 -5.93 -6.17 9.16
CA ILE A 19 -6.97 -6.28 8.13
C ILE A 19 -7.27 -7.76 7.82
N ALA A 20 -6.23 -8.56 7.56
CA ALA A 20 -6.40 -9.98 7.23
C ALA A 20 -7.02 -10.79 8.38
N ALA A 21 -6.69 -10.46 9.63
CA ALA A 21 -7.22 -11.13 10.81
C ALA A 21 -8.70 -10.79 11.09
N LYS A 22 -9.11 -9.52 10.86
CA LYS A 22 -10.44 -9.05 11.27
C LYS A 22 -11.47 -8.97 10.14
N MET A 23 -11.05 -9.12 8.88
CA MET A 23 -11.94 -8.93 7.72
C MET A 23 -11.97 -10.19 6.85
N PRO A 24 -13.08 -10.95 6.82
CA PRO A 24 -13.18 -12.20 6.06
C PRO A 24 -12.82 -12.06 4.56
N GLU A 25 -13.16 -10.92 3.95
CA GLU A 25 -12.89 -10.63 2.54
C GLU A 25 -11.39 -10.52 2.21
N PHE A 26 -10.56 -10.37 3.25
CA PHE A 26 -9.10 -10.26 3.20
C PHE A 26 -8.38 -11.40 3.95
N ALA A 27 -9.09 -12.40 4.49
CA ALA A 27 -8.49 -13.49 5.28
C ALA A 27 -7.42 -14.31 4.53
N HIS A 28 -7.51 -14.36 3.20
CA HIS A 28 -6.53 -15.02 2.33
C HIS A 28 -5.18 -14.28 2.25
N VAL A 29 -5.11 -13.02 2.69
CA VAL A 29 -3.93 -12.16 2.55
C VAL A 29 -2.85 -12.53 3.55
N LYS A 30 -1.64 -12.80 3.06
CA LYS A 30 -0.46 -13.05 3.90
C LYS A 30 0.51 -11.87 3.81
N ALA A 31 0.54 -11.03 4.84
CA ALA A 31 1.41 -9.84 4.89
C ALA A 31 2.90 -10.16 4.65
N SER A 32 3.36 -11.36 5.03
CA SER A 32 4.73 -11.84 4.84
C SER A 32 5.11 -12.16 3.38
N ARG A 33 4.15 -12.07 2.44
CA ARG A 33 4.32 -12.34 1.01
C ARG A 33 4.07 -11.09 0.15
N ILE A 34 3.91 -9.93 0.79
CA ILE A 34 3.67 -8.64 0.12
C ILE A 34 4.87 -7.73 0.42
N LEU A 35 5.52 -7.29 -0.65
CA LEU A 35 6.48 -6.19 -0.58
C LEU A 35 5.73 -4.88 -0.71
N VAL A 36 6.01 -3.92 0.17
CA VAL A 36 5.52 -2.55 0.03
C VAL A 36 6.72 -1.61 -0.12
N VAL A 37 6.71 -0.80 -1.17
CA VAL A 37 7.77 0.18 -1.47
C VAL A 37 7.16 1.54 -1.76
N ALA A 38 7.93 2.61 -1.57
CA ALA A 38 7.64 3.89 -2.20
C ALA A 38 8.19 3.90 -3.64
N GLY A 39 7.57 4.68 -4.51
CA GLY A 39 8.04 4.87 -5.88
C GLY A 39 7.54 6.16 -6.51
N GLU A 40 7.94 6.36 -7.77
CA GLU A 40 7.66 7.56 -8.56
C GLU A 40 6.17 7.86 -8.76
N ALA A 41 5.87 9.11 -9.14
CA ALA A 41 4.54 9.54 -9.49
C ALA A 41 3.96 8.73 -10.66
N ARG A 42 2.66 8.43 -10.60
CA ARG A 42 1.96 7.76 -11.69
C ARG A 42 0.52 8.24 -11.73
N ARG A 43 0.24 9.19 -12.62
CA ARG A 43 -1.08 9.84 -12.76
C ARG A 43 -1.60 10.28 -11.37
N ALA A 44 -2.90 10.20 -11.15
CA ALA A 44 -3.54 10.48 -9.86
C ALA A 44 -3.52 9.31 -8.85
N SER A 45 -2.66 8.29 -9.05
CA SER A 45 -2.65 7.09 -8.19
C SER A 45 -2.01 7.37 -6.84
N ARG A 46 -2.59 6.83 -5.76
CA ARG A 46 -1.99 6.83 -4.40
C ARG A 46 -1.20 5.56 -4.12
N GLY A 47 -1.65 4.43 -4.65
CA GLY A 47 -0.96 3.15 -4.60
C GLY A 47 -1.11 2.44 -5.95
N THR A 48 -0.34 1.38 -6.16
CA THR A 48 -0.58 0.40 -7.22
C THR A 48 -0.07 -0.96 -6.77
N VAL A 49 -0.81 -2.02 -7.01
CA VAL A 49 -0.33 -3.40 -6.84
C VAL A 49 0.16 -4.02 -8.16
N LYS A 50 1.38 -4.54 -8.15
CA LYS A 50 1.94 -5.37 -9.24
C LYS A 50 1.87 -6.84 -8.84
N PRO A 51 1.21 -7.71 -9.64
CA PRO A 51 1.30 -9.15 -9.46
C PRO A 51 2.69 -9.67 -9.87
N LEU A 52 3.30 -10.50 -9.02
CA LEU A 52 4.62 -11.08 -9.25
C LEU A 52 4.57 -12.50 -9.83
N CYS A 53 3.36 -13.02 -10.08
CA CYS A 53 3.15 -14.25 -10.82
C CYS A 53 2.29 -14.01 -12.08
N PHE A 54 2.38 -14.92 -13.03
CA PHE A 54 1.43 -15.07 -14.12
C PHE A 54 0.22 -15.90 -13.68
N ARG A 55 -0.77 -16.04 -14.58
CA ARG A 55 -2.02 -16.79 -14.35
C ARG A 55 -1.74 -18.15 -13.70
N GLY A 56 -2.49 -18.46 -12.64
CA GLY A 56 -2.33 -19.70 -11.87
C GLY A 56 -1.10 -19.73 -10.96
N GLY A 57 -0.54 -18.56 -10.62
CA GLY A 57 0.62 -18.43 -9.73
C GLY A 57 1.96 -18.83 -10.34
N ARG A 58 2.02 -19.05 -11.66
CA ARG A 58 3.22 -19.50 -12.36
C ARG A 58 4.27 -18.38 -12.52
N SER A 59 5.54 -18.77 -12.56
CA SER A 59 6.65 -17.85 -12.87
C SER A 59 6.82 -17.61 -14.37
N THR A 60 6.24 -18.49 -15.20
CA THR A 60 6.34 -18.47 -16.66
C THR A 60 4.95 -18.38 -17.30
N ASP A 61 4.82 -17.61 -18.38
CA ASP A 61 3.59 -17.56 -19.18
C ASP A 61 3.59 -18.56 -20.35
N ARG A 62 2.52 -18.56 -21.15
CA ARG A 62 2.38 -19.48 -22.30
C ARG A 62 3.38 -19.19 -23.42
N SER A 63 3.89 -17.97 -23.51
CA SER A 63 4.92 -17.56 -24.48
C SER A 63 6.35 -17.79 -23.99
N GLY A 64 6.53 -18.49 -22.86
CA GLY A 64 7.86 -18.76 -22.29
C GLY A 64 8.49 -17.59 -21.53
N ARG A 65 7.83 -16.42 -21.44
CA ARG A 65 8.35 -15.27 -20.68
C ARG A 65 8.29 -15.57 -19.19
N ARG A 66 9.29 -15.10 -18.46
CA ARG A 66 9.44 -15.31 -17.01
C ARG A 66 9.34 -14.00 -16.26
N LYS A 67 8.67 -14.00 -15.10
CA LYS A 67 8.73 -12.88 -14.15
C LYS A 67 9.96 -13.02 -13.27
N PRO A 68 10.66 -11.92 -12.93
CA PRO A 68 11.69 -11.97 -11.90
C PRO A 68 11.12 -12.45 -10.56
N ILE A 69 11.91 -13.24 -9.83
CA ILE A 69 11.53 -13.74 -8.51
C ILE A 69 12.06 -12.77 -7.46
N ILE A 70 11.18 -12.27 -6.60
CA ILE A 70 11.56 -11.41 -5.49
C ILE A 70 11.53 -12.25 -4.21
N ARG A 71 12.65 -12.34 -3.49
CA ARG A 71 12.76 -13.04 -2.20
C ARG A 71 13.23 -12.07 -1.14
N LEU A 72 12.47 -11.95 -0.06
CA LEU A 72 12.88 -11.17 1.10
C LEU A 72 12.82 -12.06 2.34
N LYS A 73 13.90 -12.10 3.11
CA LYS A 73 14.08 -12.93 4.32
C LYS A 73 13.74 -14.39 4.03
N GLY A 74 14.27 -14.91 2.92
CA GLY A 74 14.01 -16.25 2.41
C GLY A 74 12.60 -16.49 1.84
N LYS A 75 11.65 -15.54 1.98
CA LYS A 75 10.27 -15.70 1.52
C LYS A 75 10.09 -15.13 0.12
N ARG A 76 9.52 -15.93 -0.79
CA ARG A 76 9.10 -15.43 -2.12
C ARG A 76 7.92 -14.47 -1.96
N MET A 77 8.07 -13.25 -2.49
CA MET A 77 7.00 -12.26 -2.59
C MET A 77 6.06 -12.60 -3.75
N LEU A 78 4.77 -12.39 -3.54
CA LEU A 78 3.70 -12.64 -4.52
C LEU A 78 3.13 -11.34 -5.09
N TYR A 79 3.21 -10.26 -4.31
CA TYR A 79 2.70 -8.95 -4.68
C TYR A 79 3.71 -7.87 -4.29
N CYS A 80 3.76 -6.81 -5.10
CA CYS A 80 4.47 -5.58 -4.78
C CYS A 80 3.48 -4.41 -4.81
N ILE A 81 3.22 -3.81 -3.65
CA ILE A 81 2.48 -2.54 -3.55
C ILE A 81 3.49 -1.40 -3.67
N THR A 82 3.31 -0.52 -4.65
CA THR A 82 4.07 0.72 -4.77
C THR A 82 3.21 1.89 -4.32
N LEU A 83 3.56 2.48 -3.18
CA LEU A 83 2.99 3.71 -2.67
C LEU A 83 3.54 4.90 -3.47
N ARG A 84 2.64 5.78 -3.91
CA ARG A 84 2.93 6.90 -4.80
C ARG A 84 2.98 8.21 -4.03
N PRO A 85 3.54 9.30 -4.58
CA PRO A 85 3.68 10.58 -3.88
C PRO A 85 2.39 11.10 -3.23
N LEU A 86 1.21 10.90 -3.86
CA LEU A 86 -0.08 11.31 -3.30
C LEU A 86 -0.47 10.57 -2.01
N PHE A 87 0.03 9.34 -1.78
CA PHE A 87 -0.13 8.65 -0.51
C PHE A 87 0.58 9.39 0.63
N PHE A 88 1.78 9.88 0.37
CA PHE A 88 2.60 10.57 1.35
C PHE A 88 2.15 12.01 1.56
N ARG A 89 1.87 12.74 0.46
CA ARG A 89 1.70 14.20 0.45
C ARG A 89 0.26 14.68 0.49
N ALA A 90 -0.69 13.84 0.07
CA ALA A 90 -2.08 14.24 -0.19
C ALA A 90 -3.09 13.18 0.26
N SER A 91 -2.91 12.66 1.48
CA SER A 91 -3.79 11.68 2.10
C SER A 91 -3.99 11.94 3.59
N THR A 92 -5.21 11.68 4.07
CA THR A 92 -5.51 11.60 5.50
C THR A 92 -5.09 10.22 6.03
N PRO A 93 -5.04 10.00 7.35
CA PRO A 93 -4.69 8.68 7.91
C PRO A 93 -5.66 7.59 7.45
N ARG A 94 -6.97 7.90 7.48
CA ARG A 94 -8.04 7.04 6.96
C ARG A 94 -7.87 6.77 5.46
N GLY A 95 -7.51 7.80 4.68
CA GLY A 95 -7.25 7.68 3.24
C GLY A 95 -6.06 6.78 2.90
N ARG A 96 -5.01 6.78 3.75
CA ARG A 96 -3.87 5.86 3.61
C ARG A 96 -4.28 4.41 3.87
N ILE A 97 -5.03 4.16 4.93
CA ILE A 97 -5.58 2.83 5.22
C ILE A 97 -6.49 2.35 4.08
N GLN A 98 -7.40 3.22 3.62
CA GLN A 98 -8.25 2.94 2.46
C GLN A 98 -7.42 2.58 1.22
N THR A 99 -6.33 3.30 0.95
CA THR A 99 -5.42 2.99 -0.17
C THR A 99 -4.79 1.61 0.00
N VAL A 100 -4.32 1.24 1.19
CA VAL A 100 -3.75 -0.10 1.42
C VAL A 100 -4.80 -1.18 1.20
N MET A 101 -5.98 -1.04 1.81
CA MET A 101 -7.09 -1.97 1.61
C MET A 101 -7.49 -2.10 0.13
N HIS A 102 -7.41 -1.00 -0.62
CA HIS A 102 -7.74 -0.96 -2.04
C HIS A 102 -6.78 -1.85 -2.84
N GLU A 103 -5.49 -1.71 -2.59
CA GLU A 103 -4.48 -2.55 -3.25
C GLU A 103 -4.61 -4.03 -2.86
N LEU A 104 -4.96 -4.32 -1.59
CA LEU A 104 -5.24 -5.69 -1.15
C LEU A 104 -6.48 -6.27 -1.85
N PHE A 105 -7.51 -5.46 -2.05
CA PHE A 105 -8.77 -5.91 -2.65
C PHE A 105 -8.59 -6.42 -4.09
N HIS A 106 -7.64 -5.85 -4.83
CA HIS A 106 -7.29 -6.31 -6.19
C HIS A 106 -6.60 -7.68 -6.23
N MET A 107 -6.05 -8.17 -5.11
CA MET A 107 -5.35 -9.45 -5.07
C MET A 107 -6.32 -10.63 -5.31
N SER A 108 -5.81 -11.68 -5.96
CA SER A 108 -6.55 -12.94 -6.14
C SER A 108 -6.98 -13.51 -4.79
N ARG A 109 -8.22 -14.01 -4.71
CA ARG A 109 -8.76 -14.68 -3.51
C ARG A 109 -8.00 -15.97 -3.17
N ARG A 110 -7.32 -16.59 -4.15
CA ARG A 110 -6.42 -17.74 -3.95
C ARG A 110 -5.03 -17.33 -3.44
N PHE A 111 -4.76 -16.02 -3.40
CA PHE A 111 -3.50 -15.43 -2.98
C PHE A 111 -2.27 -16.03 -3.68
N ASP A 112 -2.39 -16.23 -5.00
CA ASP A 112 -1.41 -16.93 -5.84
C ASP A 112 -0.41 -16.00 -6.53
N GLY A 113 -0.39 -14.70 -6.19
CA GLY A 113 0.45 -13.71 -6.86
C GLY A 113 -0.14 -13.13 -8.15
N THR A 114 -1.43 -13.40 -8.43
CA THR A 114 -2.21 -12.80 -9.52
C THR A 114 -3.26 -11.82 -9.00
N LEU A 115 -3.84 -11.00 -9.90
CA LEU A 115 -4.94 -10.10 -9.57
C LEU A 115 -6.29 -10.75 -9.87
N HIS A 116 -7.28 -10.52 -8.99
CA HIS A 116 -8.64 -11.00 -9.18
C HIS A 116 -9.30 -10.32 -10.39
N ALA A 117 -9.90 -11.11 -11.28
CA ALA A 117 -10.50 -10.57 -12.52
C ALA A 117 -11.68 -9.62 -12.24
N GLY A 118 -12.64 -10.06 -11.43
CA GLY A 118 -13.85 -9.28 -11.10
C GLY A 118 -13.71 -8.21 -10.01
N ARG A 119 -12.49 -7.88 -9.56
CA ARG A 119 -12.27 -6.80 -8.57
C ARG A 119 -11.52 -5.60 -9.16
N ARG A 120 -11.26 -5.61 -10.47
CA ARG A 120 -10.57 -4.53 -11.18
C ARG A 120 -11.54 -3.39 -11.47
N HIS A 121 -11.03 -2.16 -11.45
CA HIS A 121 -11.82 -1.00 -11.88
C HIS A 121 -12.32 -1.11 -13.32
N SER A 122 -11.53 -1.69 -14.23
CA SER A 122 -11.95 -1.88 -15.63
C SER A 122 -13.13 -2.83 -15.80
N VAL A 123 -13.44 -3.64 -14.77
CA VAL A 123 -14.56 -4.59 -14.77
C VAL A 123 -15.72 -4.06 -13.95
N LEU A 124 -15.45 -3.47 -12.79
CA LEU A 124 -16.48 -2.99 -11.88
C LEU A 124 -16.95 -1.56 -12.15
N GLY A 125 -16.14 -0.72 -12.82
CA GLY A 125 -16.48 0.68 -13.06
C GLY A 125 -16.94 1.39 -11.78
N LYS A 126 -18.15 1.95 -11.81
CA LYS A 126 -18.78 2.65 -10.68
C LYS A 126 -19.12 1.71 -9.51
N GLU A 127 -19.43 0.44 -9.77
CA GLU A 127 -19.74 -0.58 -8.77
C GLU A 127 -18.56 -0.89 -7.84
N PHE A 128 -17.34 -0.56 -8.26
CA PHE A 128 -16.16 -0.72 -7.41
C PHE A 128 -16.35 0.01 -6.09
N SER A 129 -16.73 1.29 -6.15
CA SER A 129 -16.89 2.14 -4.97
C SER A 129 -18.05 1.64 -4.10
N VAL A 130 -19.14 1.18 -4.71
CA VAL A 130 -20.32 0.63 -4.02
C VAL A 130 -19.93 -0.59 -3.18
N ARG A 131 -19.14 -1.52 -3.75
CA ARG A 131 -18.70 -2.73 -3.06
C ARG A 131 -17.59 -2.49 -2.05
N PHE A 132 -16.68 -1.55 -2.34
CA PHE A 132 -15.47 -1.35 -1.55
C PHE A 132 -15.67 -0.40 -0.34
N LYS A 133 -16.49 0.64 -0.48
CA LYS A 133 -16.70 1.64 0.58
C LYS A 133 -17.25 1.05 1.89
N PRO A 134 -18.20 0.07 1.89
CA PRO A 134 -18.66 -0.58 3.11
C PRO A 134 -17.52 -1.30 3.86
N LEU A 135 -16.64 -1.99 3.14
CA LEU A 135 -15.51 -2.71 3.73
C LEU A 135 -14.54 -1.77 4.45
N VAL A 136 -14.20 -0.65 3.80
CA VAL A 136 -13.35 0.40 4.38
C VAL A 136 -14.02 1.00 5.62
N THR A 137 -15.32 1.28 5.54
CA THR A 137 -16.08 1.87 6.65
C THR A 137 -16.10 0.93 7.85
N ARG A 138 -16.37 -0.37 7.63
CA ARG A 138 -16.37 -1.39 8.68
C ARG A 138 -15.00 -1.51 9.33
N TYR A 139 -13.95 -1.69 8.54
CA TYR A 139 -12.60 -1.80 9.08
C TYR A 139 -12.17 -0.56 9.87
N LEU A 140 -12.48 0.65 9.38
CA LEU A 140 -12.11 1.89 10.09
C LEU A 140 -12.86 2.10 11.41
N ARG A 141 -13.99 1.42 11.66
CA ARG A 141 -14.68 1.43 12.97
C ARG A 141 -14.00 0.53 14.00
N GLN A 142 -13.35 -0.55 13.55
CA GLN A 142 -12.67 -1.54 14.39
C GLN A 142 -11.12 -1.43 14.32
N CYS A 143 -10.61 -0.43 13.60
CA CYS A 143 -9.18 -0.20 13.43
C CYS A 143 -8.58 0.20 14.77
N PRO A 144 -7.58 -0.52 15.27
CA PRO A 144 -6.88 -0.16 16.49
C PRO A 144 -6.33 1.28 16.41
N PRO A 145 -6.50 2.11 17.47
CA PRO A 145 -6.05 3.50 17.47
C PRO A 145 -4.55 3.65 17.17
N GLU A 146 -3.71 2.75 17.67
CA GLU A 146 -2.26 2.76 17.48
C GLU A 146 -1.87 2.57 16.01
N LEU A 147 -2.62 1.77 15.25
CA LEU A 147 -2.42 1.65 13.81
C LEU A 147 -2.79 2.96 13.11
N LEU A 148 -3.91 3.57 13.48
CA LEU A 148 -4.34 4.83 12.89
C LEU A 148 -3.33 5.97 13.17
N VAL A 149 -2.78 6.03 14.39
CA VAL A 149 -1.76 7.00 14.80
C VAL A 149 -0.49 6.86 13.95
N ALA A 150 -0.05 5.64 13.64
CA ALA A 150 1.11 5.42 12.79
C ALA A 150 0.95 6.04 11.38
N PHE A 151 -0.28 6.05 10.85
CA PHE A 151 -0.60 6.71 9.58
C PHE A 151 -0.97 8.20 9.71
N ALA A 152 -1.01 8.72 10.94
CA ALA A 152 -1.24 10.14 11.24
C ALA A 152 0.03 10.97 11.40
N HIS A 153 1.20 10.32 11.46
CA HIS A 153 2.49 11.02 11.52
C HIS A 153 2.65 12.06 10.40
N SER A 154 3.27 13.19 10.73
CA SER A 154 3.59 14.26 9.77
C SER A 154 5.05 14.64 9.97
N GLY A 155 5.85 14.49 8.93
CA GLY A 155 7.31 14.63 8.99
C GLY A 155 8.02 13.58 8.16
N GLU A 156 9.30 13.38 8.42
CA GLU A 156 10.11 12.38 7.73
C GLU A 156 9.80 10.97 8.24
N ILE A 157 9.72 10.03 7.31
CA ILE A 157 9.60 8.59 7.57
C ILE A 157 10.63 7.84 6.75
N ARG A 158 10.91 6.61 7.16
CA ARG A 158 11.70 5.63 6.42
C ARG A 158 10.78 4.63 5.75
N VAL A 159 11.00 4.37 4.46
CA VAL A 159 10.22 3.42 3.65
C VAL A 159 11.10 2.76 2.60
N LEU A 160 10.89 1.46 2.37
CA LEU A 160 11.62 0.72 1.34
C LEU A 160 11.40 1.34 -0.04
N GLN A 161 12.47 1.42 -0.81
CA GLN A 161 12.50 1.87 -2.20
C GLN A 161 13.35 0.89 -3.01
N TRP A 162 13.11 0.83 -4.32
CA TRP A 162 13.93 0.03 -5.22
C TRP A 162 15.25 0.75 -5.50
N LEU A 163 16.38 0.11 -5.22
CA LEU A 163 17.67 0.50 -5.78
C LEU A 163 17.73 0.08 -7.25
N GLU A 164 17.39 -1.18 -7.53
CA GLU A 164 17.23 -1.72 -8.87
C GLU A 164 15.81 -2.27 -9.01
N ARG A 165 15.01 -1.68 -9.91
CA ARG A 165 13.61 -2.05 -10.06
C ARG A 165 13.44 -3.27 -10.97
N PRO A 166 12.72 -4.33 -10.54
CA PRO A 166 12.45 -5.48 -11.39
C PRO A 166 11.61 -5.12 -12.62
N GLY A 167 12.08 -5.56 -13.79
CA GLY A 167 11.34 -5.52 -15.05
C GLY A 167 9.97 -6.25 -14.98
N PRO A 168 9.10 -6.05 -15.98
CA PRO A 168 7.77 -6.67 -16.01
C PRO A 168 7.82 -8.19 -16.21
N ALA A 169 8.67 -8.65 -17.13
CA ALA A 169 9.00 -10.03 -17.46
C ALA A 169 10.26 -10.02 -18.35
N TYR A 170 10.88 -11.18 -18.58
CA TYR A 170 12.00 -11.37 -19.48
C TYR A 170 11.87 -12.67 -20.29
N VAL A 171 12.54 -12.75 -21.43
CA VAL A 171 12.63 -13.98 -22.22
C VAL A 171 13.87 -14.75 -21.75
N PRO A 172 13.80 -16.08 -21.52
CA PRO A 172 15.00 -16.87 -21.25
C PRO A 172 16.06 -16.66 -22.35
N GLY A 173 17.32 -16.48 -21.95
CA GLY A 173 18.40 -16.16 -22.89
C GLY A 173 18.66 -14.66 -23.08
N THR A 174 17.78 -13.76 -22.62
CA THR A 174 18.07 -12.32 -22.67
C THR A 174 19.32 -12.00 -21.81
N PRO A 175 20.38 -11.42 -22.39
CA PRO A 175 21.60 -11.10 -21.66
C PRO A 175 21.36 -9.98 -20.64
N LYS A 176 22.17 -9.96 -19.57
CA LYS A 176 22.21 -8.91 -18.53
C LYS A 176 20.89 -8.68 -17.75
N VAL A 177 19.94 -9.62 -17.77
CA VAL A 177 18.71 -9.53 -16.96
C VAL A 177 18.85 -10.22 -15.61
N ARG A 178 18.62 -9.48 -14.53
CA ARG A 178 18.52 -10.06 -13.19
C ARG A 178 17.24 -10.89 -13.05
N LYS A 179 17.40 -12.15 -12.65
CA LYS A 179 16.30 -13.12 -12.51
C LYS A 179 15.75 -13.18 -11.09
N VAL A 180 16.58 -12.87 -10.10
CA VAL A 180 16.24 -12.91 -8.67
C VAL A 180 16.61 -11.59 -8.03
N TYR A 181 15.66 -11.02 -7.28
CA TYR A 181 15.83 -9.78 -6.53
C TYR A 181 15.69 -10.07 -5.04
N THR A 182 16.59 -9.52 -4.24
CA THR A 182 16.63 -9.66 -2.79
C THR A 182 16.62 -8.29 -2.11
N GLU A 183 16.85 -8.27 -0.79
CA GLU A 183 17.11 -7.04 -0.04
C GLU A 183 18.23 -6.19 -0.63
N GLU A 184 19.20 -6.78 -1.32
CA GLU A 184 20.33 -6.06 -1.94
C GLU A 184 19.89 -5.06 -3.02
N GLN A 185 18.71 -5.28 -3.64
CA GLN A 185 18.14 -4.36 -4.62
C GLN A 185 17.13 -3.39 -4.01
N LEU A 186 17.08 -3.32 -2.68
CA LEU A 186 16.24 -2.40 -1.93
C LEU A 186 17.11 -1.53 -1.02
N TYR A 187 16.61 -0.33 -0.73
CA TYR A 187 17.17 0.48 0.34
C TYR A 187 16.05 1.13 1.14
N LEU A 188 16.38 1.56 2.36
CA LEU A 188 15.43 2.24 3.23
C LEU A 188 15.55 3.76 3.02
N GLY A 189 14.78 4.28 2.08
CA GLY A 189 14.77 5.70 1.73
C GLY A 189 13.98 6.57 2.71
N VAL A 190 14.30 7.86 2.74
CA VAL A 190 13.54 8.87 3.49
C VAL A 190 12.45 9.44 2.59
N SER A 191 11.24 9.60 3.14
CA SER A 191 10.14 10.29 2.47
C SER A 191 9.44 11.22 3.45
N ARG A 192 8.92 12.36 2.96
CA ARG A 192 8.15 13.29 3.77
C ARG A 192 6.66 12.97 3.71
N MET A 193 6.10 12.53 4.83
CA MET A 193 4.67 12.32 4.99
C MET A 193 4.03 13.62 5.48
N VAL A 194 3.00 14.09 4.77
CA VAL A 194 2.22 15.28 5.14
C VAL A 194 0.82 14.81 5.49
N THR A 195 0.47 14.91 6.78
CA THR A 195 -0.87 14.57 7.24
C THR A 195 -1.68 15.84 7.40
N ARG A 196 -2.55 16.12 6.43
CA ARG A 196 -3.50 17.22 6.55
C ARG A 196 -4.48 16.90 7.70
N PRO A 197 -4.81 17.85 8.58
CA PRO A 197 -5.88 17.67 9.55
C PRO A 197 -7.17 17.32 8.80
N SER A 198 -8.03 16.47 9.38
CA SER A 198 -9.31 16.16 8.75
C SER A 198 -10.14 17.43 8.58
N ALA A 199 -10.98 17.51 7.55
CA ALA A 199 -11.89 18.64 7.34
C ALA A 199 -12.76 18.92 8.57
N ALA A 200 -13.22 17.86 9.27
CA ALA A 200 -13.93 17.98 10.53
C ALA A 200 -13.09 18.59 11.66
N ARG A 201 -11.79 18.25 11.75
CA ARG A 201 -10.89 18.85 12.75
C ARG A 201 -10.58 20.31 12.42
N LEU A 202 -10.44 20.66 11.14
CA LEU A 202 -10.30 22.04 10.68
C LEU A 202 -11.56 22.86 10.98
N ALA A 203 -12.75 22.31 10.72
CA ALA A 203 -14.02 22.96 11.03
C ALA A 203 -14.22 23.16 12.55
N LYS A 204 -13.88 22.15 13.37
CA LYS A 204 -13.93 22.26 14.84
C LYS A 204 -12.94 23.30 15.38
N ALA A 205 -11.73 23.36 14.83
CA ALA A 205 -10.73 24.36 15.20
C ALA A 205 -11.20 25.78 14.86
N ARG A 206 -11.72 26.01 13.64
CA ARG A 206 -12.29 27.31 13.22
C ARG A 206 -13.48 27.73 14.08
N ARG A 207 -14.34 26.79 14.49
CA ARG A 207 -15.46 27.07 15.40
C ARG A 207 -14.96 27.48 16.79
N LYS A 208 -13.94 26.80 17.32
CA LYS A 208 -13.33 27.15 18.62
C LYS A 208 -12.71 28.56 18.58
N GLU A 209 -11.95 28.86 17.53
CA GLU A 209 -11.30 30.16 17.33
C GLU A 209 -12.32 31.32 17.21
N ARG A 210 -13.47 31.06 16.56
CA ARG A 210 -14.56 32.05 16.45
C ARG A 210 -15.28 32.29 17.79
N VAL A 211 -15.45 31.26 18.61
CA VAL A 211 -16.03 31.37 19.97
C VAL A 211 -15.09 32.08 20.93
N GLU A 212 -13.79 31.85 20.79
CA GLU A 212 -12.75 32.47 21.63
C GLU A 212 -12.60 33.96 21.29
N LYS A 213 -12.62 34.34 20.01
CA LYS A 213 -12.67 35.76 19.59
C LYS A 213 -13.94 36.49 20.03
N ALA A 214 -15.09 35.80 20.08
CA ALA A 214 -16.35 36.38 20.53
C ALA A 214 -16.47 36.51 22.06
N ARG A 215 -15.49 36.03 22.84
CA ARG A 215 -15.42 36.19 24.30
C ARG A 215 -14.46 37.29 24.75
N VAL A 216 -13.71 37.87 23.81
CA VAL A 216 -12.70 38.92 24.06
C VAL A 216 -13.22 40.31 23.62
N HIS A 217 -14.46 40.36 23.13
CA HIS A 217 -15.26 41.56 22.89
C HIS A 217 -16.55 41.44 23.67
#